data_AF-A0A5C1ANA6-F1
#
_entry.id   AF-A0A5C1ANA6-F1
#
_cell.length_a   1.000
_cell.length_b   1.000
_cell.length_c   1.000
_cell.angle_alpha   90.00
_cell.angle_beta   90.00
_cell.angle_gamma   90.00
#
_symmetry.space_group_name_H-M   'P 1'
#
loop_
_entity.id
_entity.type
_entity.pdbx_description
1 polymer ?
#
loop_
_entity_poly.entity_id
_entity_poly.type
_entity_poly.pdbx_seq_one_letter_code
_entity_poly.pdbx_strand_id
1 'polypeptide(L)'
;MRTIVIAVFAGLMAVVVAGCGEKKAAKTAMELKDVPPDILKVAKEKLPGVAFDAAYREANGSYELRGKEKGGKVREIDVKPDGTVEEVQ
;
A
#
# COMPACT_ATOMS: atom_id res chain seq x y z
N MET A 1 41.76 38.50 6.75
CA MET A 1 42.42 37.34 6.13
C MET A 1 42.82 36.35 7.22
N ARG A 2 42.11 35.23 7.34
CA ARG A 2 42.51 34.06 8.16
C ARG A 2 42.10 32.82 7.38
N THR A 3 43.08 32.17 6.79
CA THR A 3 42.96 30.92 6.05
C THR A 3 42.82 29.76 7.05
N ILE A 4 41.84 28.87 6.89
CA ILE A 4 41.78 27.57 7.58
C ILE A 4 41.43 26.51 6.53
N VAL A 5 42.46 25.89 5.95
CA VAL A 5 42.86 24.46 6.07
C VAL A 5 41.80 23.47 5.57
N ILE A 6 42.10 22.87 4.41
CA ILE A 6 41.48 21.68 3.83
C ILE A 6 42.21 20.45 4.39
N ALA A 7 41.50 19.46 4.95
CA ALA A 7 41.94 18.07 5.15
C ALA A 7 40.70 17.21 5.48
N VAL A 8 40.21 16.28 4.64
CA VAL A 8 40.72 14.95 4.17
C VAL A 8 40.02 13.79 4.91
N PHE A 9 39.34 12.95 4.11
CA PHE A 9 39.03 11.50 4.25
C PHE A 9 38.06 10.99 5.33
N ALA A 10 37.03 10.22 4.89
CA ALA A 10 36.92 8.76 5.11
C ALA A 10 35.45 8.27 4.99
N GLY A 11 35.23 7.08 4.40
CA GLY A 11 34.13 6.21 4.85
C GLY A 11 33.11 5.72 3.82
N LEU A 12 33.51 4.74 3.02
CA LEU A 12 32.78 3.51 2.65
C LEU A 12 31.36 3.31 3.23
N MET A 13 30.37 3.14 2.33
CA MET A 13 29.20 2.22 2.36
C MET A 13 27.90 2.89 1.87
N ALA A 14 27.41 2.42 0.73
CA ALA A 14 25.98 2.30 0.47
C ALA A 14 25.77 1.26 -0.63
N VAL A 15 25.61 0.00 -0.21
CA VAL A 15 24.96 -1.03 -1.04
C VAL A 15 23.51 -0.57 -1.17
N VAL A 16 23.20 0.13 -2.27
CA VAL A 16 21.82 0.42 -2.63
C VAL A 16 21.23 -0.90 -3.10
N VAL A 17 20.55 -1.58 -2.18
CA VAL A 17 19.71 -2.73 -2.49
C VAL A 17 18.70 -2.22 -3.52
N ALA A 18 18.85 -2.66 -4.77
CA ALA A 18 17.87 -2.46 -5.81
C ALA A 18 16.59 -3.15 -5.34
N GLY A 19 15.69 -2.38 -4.71
CA GLY A 19 14.32 -2.79 -4.50
C GLY A 19 13.74 -3.07 -5.87
N CYS A 20 13.51 -4.35 -6.18
CA CYS A 20 12.65 -4.77 -7.27
C CYS A 20 11.27 -4.17 -7.00
N GLY A 21 11.05 -2.96 -7.51
CA GLY A 21 9.74 -2.35 -7.58
C GLY A 21 8.94 -3.13 -8.59
N GLU A 22 8.20 -4.12 -8.12
CA GLU A 22 7.05 -4.63 -8.86
C GLU A 22 6.17 -3.43 -9.20
N LYS A 23 6.12 -3.09 -10.49
CA LYS A 23 5.25 -2.04 -10.98
C LYS A 23 3.82 -2.59 -10.92
N LYS A 24 3.15 -2.46 -9.75
CA LYS A 24 1.71 -2.64 -9.67
C LYS A 24 1.07 -1.76 -10.76
N ALA A 25 0.14 -2.33 -11.51
CA ALA A 25 -0.57 -1.60 -12.56
C ALA A 25 -1.18 -0.31 -11.99
N ALA A 26 -1.35 0.70 -12.82
CA ALA A 26 -1.91 1.98 -12.37
C ALA A 26 -3.35 1.76 -11.88
N LYS A 27 -3.54 1.87 -10.57
CA LYS A 27 -4.87 1.82 -9.92
C LYS A 27 -5.42 3.23 -9.70
N THR A 28 -6.75 3.35 -9.75
CA THR A 28 -7.44 4.64 -9.57
C THR A 28 -7.90 4.76 -8.13
N ALA A 29 -7.42 5.78 -7.41
CA ALA A 29 -7.89 6.04 -6.04
C ALA A 29 -9.38 6.40 -6.04
N MET A 30 -10.11 5.90 -5.04
CA MET A 30 -11.52 6.22 -4.82
C MET A 30 -11.80 6.42 -3.33
N GLU A 31 -12.85 7.16 -3.01
CA GLU A 31 -13.26 7.32 -1.62
C GLU A 31 -13.95 6.04 -1.12
N LEU A 32 -13.75 5.68 0.15
CA LEU A 32 -14.37 4.50 0.74
C LEU A 32 -15.91 4.49 0.65
N LYS A 33 -16.53 5.68 0.65
CA LYS A 33 -18.00 5.81 0.49
C LYS A 33 -18.49 5.45 -0.92
N ASP A 34 -17.60 5.46 -1.91
CA ASP A 34 -17.94 5.14 -3.30
C ASP A 34 -17.65 3.66 -3.61
N VAL A 35 -17.11 2.90 -2.65
CA VAL A 35 -16.96 1.44 -2.76
C VAL A 35 -18.34 0.79 -2.66
N PRO A 36 -18.69 -0.16 -3.55
CA PRO A 36 -19.94 -0.89 -3.44
C PRO A 36 -20.11 -1.54 -2.05
N PRO A 37 -21.28 -1.42 -1.40
CA PRO A 37 -21.48 -1.90 -0.03
C PRO A 37 -21.14 -3.38 0.18
N ASP A 38 -21.43 -4.23 -0.81
CA ASP A 38 -21.15 -5.67 -0.74
C ASP A 38 -19.65 -5.96 -0.74
N ILE A 39 -18.86 -5.16 -1.45
CA ILE A 39 -17.41 -5.28 -1.48
C ILE A 39 -16.81 -4.86 -0.14
N LEU A 40 -17.25 -3.72 0.41
CA LEU A 40 -16.81 -3.27 1.72
C LEU A 40 -17.22 -4.26 2.82
N LYS A 41 -18.36 -4.92 2.68
CA LYS A 41 -18.80 -6.00 3.57
C LYS A 41 -17.86 -7.19 3.50
N VAL A 42 -17.54 -7.70 2.30
CA VAL A 42 -16.58 -8.81 2.12
C VAL A 42 -15.24 -8.47 2.77
N ALA A 43 -14.73 -7.26 2.55
CA ALA A 43 -13.47 -6.81 3.15
C ALA A 43 -13.50 -6.85 4.68
N LYS A 44 -14.58 -6.34 5.31
CA LYS A 44 -14.75 -6.36 6.77
C LYS A 44 -14.89 -7.77 7.35
N GLU A 45 -15.54 -8.67 6.62
CA GLU A 45 -15.69 -10.07 7.05
C GLU A 45 -14.37 -10.84 6.97
N LYS A 46 -13.56 -10.59 5.94
CA LYS A 46 -12.29 -11.28 5.72
C LYS A 46 -11.14 -10.70 6.54
N LEU A 47 -11.18 -9.40 6.82
CA LEU A 47 -10.19 -8.69 7.62
C LEU A 47 -10.86 -8.02 8.84
N PRO A 48 -11.38 -8.82 9.78
CA PRO A 48 -12.03 -8.28 10.97
C PRO A 48 -11.03 -7.45 11.80
N GLY A 49 -11.47 -6.27 12.24
CA GLY A 49 -10.66 -5.38 13.07
C GLY A 49 -9.67 -4.51 12.30
N VAL A 50 -9.62 -4.60 10.96
CA VAL A 50 -8.94 -3.62 10.12
C VAL A 50 -9.81 -2.37 9.98
N ALA A 51 -9.21 -1.21 10.27
CA ALA A 51 -9.78 0.09 9.95
C ALA A 51 -9.35 0.46 8.52
N PHE A 52 -10.24 0.22 7.54
CA PHE A 52 -10.01 0.61 6.16
C PHE A 52 -10.01 2.14 6.04
N ASP A 53 -8.98 2.69 5.38
CA ASP A 53 -8.78 4.13 5.19
C ASP A 53 -8.51 4.52 3.72
N ALA A 54 -8.26 3.55 2.84
CA ALA A 54 -8.06 3.77 1.41
C ALA A 54 -8.75 2.69 0.57
N ALA A 55 -9.18 3.09 -0.63
CA ALA A 55 -9.74 2.20 -1.64
C ALA A 55 -9.23 2.58 -3.03
N TYR A 56 -9.11 1.57 -3.88
CA TYR A 56 -8.68 1.74 -5.27
C TYR A 56 -9.52 0.87 -6.21
N ARG A 57 -9.76 1.38 -7.42
CA ARG A 57 -10.27 0.62 -8.56
C ARG A 57 -9.06 0.13 -9.38
N GLU A 58 -8.91 -1.17 -9.48
CA GLU A 58 -7.89 -1.80 -10.32
C GLU A 58 -8.26 -1.74 -11.80
N ALA A 59 -7.27 -1.86 -12.68
CA ALA A 59 -7.48 -1.81 -14.13
C ALA A 59 -8.38 -2.95 -14.65
N ASN A 60 -8.42 -4.08 -13.96
CA ASN A 60 -9.30 -5.22 -14.25
C ASN A 60 -10.73 -5.04 -13.68
N GLY A 61 -11.00 -3.93 -13.01
CA GLY A 61 -12.30 -3.61 -12.41
C GLY A 61 -12.48 -4.08 -10.97
N SER A 62 -11.54 -4.84 -10.41
CA SER A 62 -11.50 -5.23 -8.99
C SER A 62 -11.31 -4.01 -8.07
N TYR A 63 -11.56 -4.24 -6.79
CA TYR A 63 -11.45 -3.24 -5.73
C TYR A 63 -10.38 -3.67 -4.74
N GLU A 64 -9.33 -2.84 -4.57
CA GLU A 64 -8.36 -2.98 -3.48
C GLU A 64 -8.84 -2.13 -2.30
N LEU A 65 -8.96 -2.74 -1.11
CA LEU A 65 -9.20 -2.02 0.15
C LEU A 65 -8.01 -2.17 1.07
N ARG A 66 -7.53 -1.03 1.57
CA ARG A 66 -6.35 -0.93 2.43
C ARG A 66 -6.70 -0.30 3.77
N GLY A 67 -6.10 -0.82 4.84
CA GLY A 67 -6.31 -0.29 6.18
C GLY A 67 -5.27 -0.78 7.17
N LYS A 68 -5.48 -0.48 8.45
CA LYS A 68 -4.58 -0.89 9.54
C LYS A 68 -5.33 -1.67 10.61
N GLU A 69 -4.72 -2.74 11.11
CA GLU A 69 -5.20 -3.44 12.31
C GLU A 69 -4.74 -2.72 13.60
N LYS A 70 -5.22 -3.17 14.78
CA LYS A 70 -4.92 -2.54 16.09
C LYS A 70 -3.42 -2.41 16.42
N GLY A 71 -2.54 -3.19 15.77
CA GLY A 71 -1.08 -3.10 15.91
C GLY A 71 -0.41 -2.16 14.90
N GLY A 72 -1.16 -1.47 14.05
CA GLY A 72 -0.64 -0.60 13.00
C GLY A 72 -0.15 -1.33 11.75
N LYS A 73 -0.18 -2.68 11.72
CA LYS A 73 0.12 -3.46 10.51
C LYS A 73 -0.91 -3.11 9.43
N VAL A 74 -0.39 -2.75 8.26
CA VAL A 74 -1.21 -2.51 7.08
C VAL A 74 -1.70 -3.83 6.53
N ARG A 75 -2.99 -3.90 6.20
CA ARG A 75 -3.62 -5.03 5.51
C ARG A 75 -4.26 -4.54 4.23
N GLU A 76 -4.21 -5.37 3.19
CA GLU A 76 -4.83 -5.11 1.89
C GLU A 76 -5.71 -6.31 1.50
N ILE A 77 -6.80 -6.05 0.79
CA ILE A 77 -7.65 -7.10 0.21
C ILE A 77 -8.13 -6.66 -1.17
N ASP A 78 -8.00 -7.56 -2.15
CA ASP A 78 -8.50 -7.40 -3.50
C ASP A 78 -9.77 -8.22 -3.69
N VAL A 79 -10.83 -7.56 -4.13
CA VAL A 79 -12.15 -8.17 -4.31
C VAL A 79 -12.67 -7.87 -5.71
N LYS A 80 -13.05 -8.90 -6.45
CA LYS A 80 -13.72 -8.80 -7.75
C LYS A 80 -15.10 -8.14 -7.62
N PRO A 81 -15.66 -7.59 -8.71
CA PRO A 81 -17.02 -7.03 -8.70
C PRO A 81 -18.12 -8.00 -8.26
N ASP A 82 -17.91 -9.31 -8.36
CA ASP A 82 -18.85 -10.35 -7.92
C ASP A 82 -18.69 -10.74 -6.44
N GLY A 83 -17.78 -10.09 -5.71
CA GLY A 83 -17.48 -10.38 -4.31
C GLY A 83 -16.44 -11.49 -4.09
N THR A 84 -15.90 -12.10 -5.14
CA THR A 84 -14.80 -13.08 -5.03
C THR A 84 -13.53 -12.38 -4.55
N VAL A 85 -12.87 -12.94 -3.54
CA VAL A 85 -11.58 -12.45 -3.05
C VAL A 85 -10.45 -12.97 -3.95
N GLU A 86 -9.65 -12.07 -4.51
CA GLU A 86 -8.46 -12.42 -5.31
C GLU A 86 -7.23 -12.59 -4.43
N GLU A 87 -7.00 -11.64 -3.53
CA GLU A 87 -5.81 -11.61 -2.68
C GLU A 87 -6.12 -11.01 -1.29
N VAL A 88 -5.40 -11.47 -0.27
CA VAL A 88 -5.37 -10.85 1.07
C VAL A 88 -3.91 -10.76 1.51
N GLN A 89 -3.45 -9.55 1.83
CA GLN A 89 -2.08 -9.26 2.29
C GLN A 89 -2.08 -8.83 3.76
#